data_AF-A0A2V9PYQ7-F1
#
_entry.id   AF-A0A2V9PYQ7-F1
#
_cell.length_a   1.000
_cell.length_b   1.000
_cell.length_c   1.000
_cell.angle_alpha   90.00
_cell.angle_beta   90.00
_cell.angle_gamma   90.00
#
_symmetry.space_group_name_H-M   'P 1'
#
loop_
_entity.id
_entity.type
_entity.pdbx_description
1 polymer ?
#
loop_
_entity_poly.entity_id
_entity_poly.type
_entity_poly.pdbx_seq_one_letter_code
_entity_poly.pdbx_strand_id
1 'polypeptide(L)'
;MKSPILSCAMILALSLGALGPIYADDFTWNLNAVNGNWHEAQNWTPEQVPMANDTAHFALSNVTSVSIESQTEIRHIVFDADASDYIFTLDHLGGAGLVLRGIMNNSGQLQNFVNTASCDGGEGTVIHFAGNASAGTQTLFTNEGGSGLFGNGSVGFYDQSTAGEAIFVNKPVCEAGFIYGGGVGFGGEASAGSAIFINEGGAVSGGGGGVMNFLGNATAANANITVHGGAVPGAIGAYVFFASGSSAGSATFFVEGGQAEDALEGFIQFIDSSAENANFTINGGTAGSAFGGLLLFDEFADAGNAICVINGGTDGGPGGNLRFVLDSTGGTSRIELFGNGVLDITSHYRPGLTIGSLEGDGIVLLGHKNLIVGSNNITTDFSGKIQNNGSLNKVGTGTLTLSGANTYTGSTTVTAGALNVSNTTGSGTGRGPVQVNSGTLGGDGRIAGAVTIGTGTGTGAFLAPASGAGEKATLTIQSGLILKSDATYTYTYKAKSNKATTDLVVAKGVVINSGATLDFDGTINGRLTPGLVFTVISNTSANPISGTFSNLPDGSTIILAGNTFQVNYEGGDGNDLTLTVVP
;
A
#
# COMPACT_ATOMS: atom_id res chain seq x y z
N MET A 1 42.28 -46.45 59.34
CA MET A 1 42.68 -47.67 58.60
C MET A 1 41.41 -48.38 58.19
N LYS A 2 40.88 -48.08 56.99
CA LYS A 2 41.03 -48.84 55.73
C LYS A 2 40.40 -50.24 55.75
N SER A 3 39.25 -50.38 55.11
CA SER A 3 38.93 -51.46 54.14
C SER A 3 37.61 -51.13 53.41
N PRO A 4 37.55 -51.17 52.06
CA PRO A 4 36.33 -50.95 51.28
C PRO A 4 35.70 -52.27 50.79
N ILE A 5 34.38 -52.25 50.56
CA ILE A 5 33.62 -53.28 49.85
C ILE A 5 33.06 -52.67 48.55
N LEU A 6 33.26 -53.43 47.46
CA LEU A 6 32.66 -53.49 46.10
C LEU A 6 31.65 -52.39 45.71
N SER A 7 31.81 -51.62 44.63
CA SER A 7 32.04 -51.93 43.19
C SER A 7 30.91 -52.70 42.51
N CYS A 8 30.04 -51.96 41.81
CA CYS A 8 29.28 -52.43 40.65
C CYS A 8 29.03 -51.22 39.71
N ALA A 9 29.93 -51.01 38.74
CA ALA A 9 29.72 -50.07 37.64
C ALA A 9 29.87 -50.87 36.34
N MET A 10 28.75 -50.98 35.62
CA MET A 10 28.67 -51.68 34.35
C MET A 10 29.26 -50.79 33.25
N ILE A 11 30.13 -51.41 32.46
CA ILE A 11 30.90 -50.83 31.36
C ILE A 11 29.99 -50.62 30.15
N LEU A 12 29.89 -49.38 29.65
CA LEU A 12 29.58 -49.10 28.25
C LEU A 12 30.78 -48.35 27.68
N ALA A 13 31.58 -49.04 26.88
CA ALA A 13 32.79 -48.50 26.29
C ALA A 13 32.43 -47.50 25.18
N LEU A 14 32.72 -46.22 25.39
CA LEU A 14 32.89 -45.25 24.31
C LEU A 14 34.11 -45.64 23.47
N SER A 15 33.91 -45.98 22.21
CA SER A 15 34.96 -45.89 21.20
C SER A 15 35.06 -44.42 20.76
N LEU A 16 35.96 -43.67 21.38
CA LEU A 16 36.47 -42.42 20.83
C LEU A 16 37.29 -42.75 19.57
N GLY A 17 36.62 -42.77 18.41
CA GLY A 17 37.28 -42.62 17.13
C GLY A 17 37.78 -41.19 16.99
N ALA A 18 39.03 -41.02 16.56
CA ALA A 18 39.68 -39.73 16.39
C ALA A 18 38.88 -38.84 15.41
N LEU A 19 38.27 -37.76 15.91
CA LEU A 19 37.85 -36.63 15.08
C LEU A 19 39.11 -35.82 14.77
N GLY A 20 39.67 -36.02 13.58
CA GLY A 20 40.60 -35.05 12.99
C GLY A 20 39.88 -33.73 12.71
N PRO A 21 40.59 -32.60 12.60
CA PRO A 21 40.00 -31.36 12.11
C PRO A 21 39.44 -31.59 10.70
N ILE A 22 38.15 -31.27 10.49
CA ILE A 22 37.52 -31.27 9.17
C ILE A 22 37.95 -29.97 8.49
N TYR A 23 38.89 -30.05 7.53
CA TYR A 23 39.20 -28.92 6.67
C TYR A 23 38.11 -28.81 5.59
N ALA A 24 37.85 -27.58 5.14
CA ALA A 24 37.01 -27.37 3.97
C ALA A 24 37.83 -27.69 2.73
N ASP A 25 37.38 -28.64 1.91
CA ASP A 25 38.03 -29.01 0.66
C ASP A 25 37.21 -28.56 -0.56
N ASP A 26 37.86 -28.42 -1.71
CA ASP A 26 37.24 -28.05 -2.98
C ASP A 26 37.08 -29.29 -3.87
N PHE A 27 35.88 -29.50 -4.40
CA PHE A 27 35.53 -30.62 -5.28
C PHE A 27 34.95 -30.10 -6.58
N THR A 28 35.47 -30.55 -7.72
CA THR A 28 35.00 -30.11 -9.04
C THR A 28 34.14 -31.18 -9.69
N TRP A 29 32.97 -30.79 -10.22
CA TRP A 29 32.14 -31.64 -11.07
C TRP A 29 32.86 -31.94 -12.38
N ASN A 30 32.96 -33.21 -12.74
CA ASN A 30 33.79 -33.65 -13.84
C ASN A 30 33.27 -33.17 -15.21
N LEU A 31 34.17 -32.77 -16.11
CA LEU A 31 33.86 -32.44 -17.51
C LEU A 31 33.07 -33.56 -18.20
N ASN A 32 33.37 -34.81 -17.86
CA ASN A 32 32.69 -36.01 -18.33
C ASN A 32 32.29 -36.89 -17.14
N ALA A 33 31.37 -36.39 -16.31
CA ALA A 33 30.73 -37.20 -15.26
C ALA A 33 30.09 -38.47 -15.86
N VAL A 34 30.05 -39.55 -15.08
CA VAL A 34 29.49 -40.85 -15.51
C VAL A 34 27.98 -40.76 -15.70
N ASN A 35 27.32 -39.96 -14.86
CA ASN A 35 25.89 -39.65 -14.91
C ASN A 35 25.63 -38.30 -14.19
N GLY A 36 24.36 -37.94 -14.02
CA GLY A 36 23.96 -36.70 -13.34
C GLY A 36 23.90 -36.80 -11.80
N ASN A 37 24.11 -37.95 -11.18
CA ASN A 37 23.86 -38.12 -9.75
C ASN A 37 24.95 -37.43 -8.91
N TRP A 38 24.56 -36.45 -8.10
CA TRP A 38 25.45 -35.77 -7.14
C TRP A 38 26.16 -36.77 -6.21
N HIS A 39 25.48 -37.86 -5.86
CA HIS A 39 25.94 -38.83 -4.85
C HIS A 39 26.87 -39.92 -5.40
N GLU A 40 27.26 -39.87 -6.68
CA GLU A 40 28.23 -40.78 -7.28
C GLU A 40 29.65 -40.17 -7.20
N ALA A 41 30.55 -40.80 -6.44
CA ALA A 41 31.90 -40.28 -6.20
C ALA A 41 32.72 -40.07 -7.50
N GLN A 42 32.49 -40.90 -8.52
CA GLN A 42 33.15 -40.86 -9.83
C GLN A 42 32.78 -39.61 -10.66
N ASN A 43 31.75 -38.86 -10.25
CA ASN A 43 31.38 -37.60 -10.89
C ASN A 43 32.19 -36.41 -10.36
N TRP A 44 33.00 -36.59 -9.32
CA TRP A 44 33.78 -35.54 -8.67
C TRP A 44 35.29 -35.73 -8.85
N THR A 45 36.02 -34.62 -8.81
CA THR A 45 37.48 -34.59 -8.65
C THR A 45 37.83 -33.70 -7.45
N PRO A 46 38.51 -34.22 -6.40
CA PRO A 46 38.89 -35.63 -6.19
C PRO A 46 37.68 -36.59 -6.15
N GLU A 47 37.91 -37.89 -6.41
CA GLU A 47 36.86 -38.92 -6.47
C GLU A 47 36.26 -39.21 -5.08
N GLN A 48 35.39 -38.32 -4.63
CA GLN A 48 34.64 -38.40 -3.39
C GLN A 48 33.46 -37.41 -3.47
N VAL A 49 32.33 -37.78 -2.86
CA VAL A 49 31.16 -36.91 -2.77
C VAL A 49 31.45 -35.75 -1.79
N PRO A 50 31.22 -34.49 -2.18
CA PRO A 50 31.40 -33.33 -1.30
C PRO A 50 30.51 -33.41 -0.05
N MET A 51 31.04 -32.98 1.10
CA MET A 51 30.38 -33.01 2.40
C MET A 51 30.06 -31.59 2.93
N ALA A 52 29.44 -31.51 4.12
CA ALA A 52 28.89 -30.28 4.70
C ALA A 52 29.81 -29.04 4.74
N ASN A 53 31.13 -29.22 4.87
CA ASN A 53 32.09 -28.11 4.95
C ASN A 53 32.79 -27.81 3.62
N ASP A 54 32.52 -28.57 2.58
CA ASP A 54 33.24 -28.52 1.31
C ASP A 54 32.62 -27.50 0.35
N THR A 55 33.39 -27.11 -0.67
CA THR A 55 32.91 -26.30 -1.77
C THR A 55 32.84 -27.11 -3.05
N ALA A 56 31.65 -27.17 -3.64
CA ALA A 56 31.41 -27.83 -4.91
C ALA A 56 31.56 -26.83 -6.06
N HIS A 57 32.56 -27.05 -6.92
CA HIS A 57 32.84 -26.27 -8.11
C HIS A 57 32.21 -26.89 -9.36
N PHE A 58 31.57 -26.07 -10.16
CA PHE A 58 30.98 -26.43 -11.44
C PHE A 58 31.62 -25.59 -12.54
N ALA A 59 32.42 -26.23 -13.38
CA ALA A 59 33.08 -25.63 -14.54
C ALA A 59 32.42 -26.11 -15.84
N LEU A 60 33.12 -26.08 -16.97
CA LEU A 60 32.62 -26.69 -18.21
C LEU A 60 32.35 -28.20 -18.02
N SER A 61 31.14 -28.65 -18.33
CA SER A 61 30.79 -30.09 -18.35
C SER A 61 29.86 -30.45 -19.50
N ASN A 62 29.99 -31.69 -19.97
CA ASN A 62 29.08 -32.35 -20.89
C ASN A 62 27.85 -32.96 -20.18
N VAL A 63 27.85 -32.99 -18.85
CA VAL A 63 26.73 -33.48 -18.02
C VAL A 63 26.26 -32.34 -17.13
N THR A 64 25.23 -31.64 -17.60
CA THR A 64 24.72 -30.42 -16.97
C THR A 64 23.43 -30.62 -16.18
N SER A 65 22.75 -31.76 -16.36
CA SER A 65 21.63 -32.17 -15.50
C SER A 65 22.16 -32.92 -14.29
N VAL A 66 22.06 -32.30 -13.11
CA VAL A 66 22.54 -32.84 -11.84
C VAL A 66 21.35 -33.24 -10.97
N SER A 67 21.28 -34.49 -10.52
CA SER A 67 20.24 -34.97 -9.60
C SER A 67 20.75 -35.02 -8.16
N ILE A 68 19.94 -34.52 -7.23
CA ILE A 68 20.14 -34.67 -5.79
C ILE A 68 19.00 -35.56 -5.29
N GLU A 69 19.33 -36.80 -4.95
CA GLU A 69 18.38 -37.86 -4.62
C GLU A 69 18.32 -38.19 -3.12
N SER A 70 19.06 -37.45 -2.29
CA SER A 70 19.06 -37.62 -0.84
C SER A 70 19.49 -36.33 -0.13
N GLN A 71 19.39 -36.30 1.19
CA GLN A 71 19.75 -35.12 1.95
C GLN A 71 21.25 -34.79 1.81
N THR A 72 21.51 -33.59 1.29
CA THR A 72 22.84 -33.07 0.99
C THR A 72 23.09 -31.81 1.80
N GLU A 73 24.22 -31.74 2.48
CA GLU A 73 24.73 -30.50 3.09
C GLU A 73 26.07 -30.17 2.44
N ILE A 74 26.24 -28.91 2.07
CA ILE A 74 27.45 -28.40 1.41
C ILE A 74 27.73 -26.98 1.91
N ARG A 75 28.99 -26.53 1.95
CA ARG A 75 29.28 -25.15 2.35
C ARG A 75 28.91 -24.20 1.23
N HIS A 76 29.50 -24.36 0.05
CA HIS A 76 29.20 -23.52 -1.10
C HIS A 76 29.04 -24.32 -2.38
N ILE A 77 28.20 -23.81 -3.27
CA ILE A 77 28.21 -24.17 -4.69
C ILE A 77 28.80 -22.98 -5.45
N VAL A 78 29.85 -23.23 -6.22
CA VAL A 78 30.55 -22.21 -7.02
C VAL A 78 30.45 -22.61 -8.49
N PHE A 79 29.85 -21.76 -9.31
CA PHE A 79 29.95 -21.87 -10.76
C PHE A 79 31.14 -21.04 -11.23
N ASP A 80 32.11 -21.72 -11.81
CA ASP A 80 33.34 -21.10 -12.32
C ASP A 80 33.04 -20.26 -13.58
N ALA A 81 34.00 -19.43 -13.99
CA ALA A 81 33.79 -18.49 -15.09
C ALA A 81 33.44 -19.15 -16.44
N ASP A 82 33.82 -20.41 -16.61
CA ASP A 82 33.57 -21.23 -17.80
C ASP A 82 32.45 -22.26 -17.59
N ALA A 83 31.65 -22.14 -16.52
CA ALA A 83 30.60 -23.10 -16.23
C ALA A 83 29.57 -23.21 -17.36
N SER A 84 29.17 -24.45 -17.65
CA SER A 84 27.99 -24.73 -18.48
C SER A 84 26.69 -24.23 -17.82
N ASP A 85 25.58 -24.29 -18.54
CA ASP A 85 24.22 -24.06 -18.03
C ASP A 85 23.71 -25.30 -17.27
N TYR A 86 23.93 -25.33 -15.95
CA TYR A 86 23.51 -26.45 -15.11
C TYR A 86 22.04 -26.34 -14.68
N ILE A 87 21.41 -27.51 -14.58
CA ILE A 87 20.10 -27.72 -13.98
C ILE A 87 20.25 -28.73 -12.85
N PHE A 88 19.98 -28.30 -11.63
CA PHE A 88 19.92 -29.15 -10.44
C PHE A 88 18.47 -29.54 -10.19
N THR A 89 18.19 -30.83 -10.09
CA THR A 89 16.87 -31.34 -9.74
C THR A 89 16.96 -32.08 -8.43
N LEU A 90 16.24 -31.60 -7.41
CA LEU A 90 16.07 -32.34 -6.17
C LEU A 90 14.92 -33.33 -6.36
N ASP A 91 15.17 -34.63 -6.15
CA ASP A 91 14.18 -35.68 -6.34
C ASP A 91 13.41 -35.98 -5.04
N HIS A 92 12.12 -35.64 -5.02
CA HIS A 92 11.24 -35.89 -3.88
C HIS A 92 11.10 -37.38 -3.54
N LEU A 93 11.19 -38.30 -4.52
CA LEU A 93 11.08 -39.74 -4.26
C LEU A 93 12.22 -40.27 -3.39
N GLY A 94 13.36 -39.58 -3.41
CA GLY A 94 14.52 -39.88 -2.58
C GLY A 94 14.52 -39.17 -1.22
N GLY A 95 13.53 -38.32 -0.91
CA GLY A 95 13.54 -37.47 0.28
C GLY A 95 14.66 -36.41 0.22
N ALA A 96 14.93 -35.88 -0.97
CA ALA A 96 16.03 -34.95 -1.20
C ALA A 96 15.81 -33.60 -0.50
N GLY A 97 16.89 -33.08 0.07
CA GLY A 97 16.99 -31.73 0.58
C GLY A 97 18.41 -31.22 0.45
N LEU A 98 18.58 -29.92 0.25
CA LEU A 98 19.89 -29.30 0.08
C LEU A 98 20.07 -28.16 1.09
N VAL A 99 21.02 -28.32 2.00
CA VAL A 99 21.40 -27.27 2.96
C VAL A 99 22.72 -26.66 2.51
N LEU A 100 22.75 -25.34 2.34
CA LEU A 100 23.96 -24.65 1.90
C LEU A 100 24.23 -23.30 2.57
N ARG A 101 25.50 -22.90 2.58
CA ARG A 101 25.97 -21.60 3.12
C ARG A 101 26.25 -20.56 2.02
N GLY A 102 25.93 -20.86 0.77
CA GLY A 102 25.82 -19.87 -0.29
C GLY A 102 26.10 -20.41 -1.68
N ILE A 103 25.63 -19.68 -2.69
CA ILE A 103 25.92 -19.91 -4.11
C ILE A 103 26.70 -18.72 -4.64
N MET A 104 27.78 -18.98 -5.37
CA MET A 104 28.52 -17.98 -6.12
C MET A 104 28.50 -18.35 -7.59
N ASN A 105 27.93 -17.49 -8.43
CA ASN A 105 27.87 -17.72 -9.87
C ASN A 105 28.77 -16.72 -10.61
N ASN A 106 29.91 -17.19 -11.10
CA ASN A 106 30.87 -16.39 -11.85
C ASN A 106 30.79 -16.62 -13.37
N SER A 107 29.87 -17.48 -13.83
CA SER A 107 29.83 -17.99 -15.20
C SER A 107 29.18 -17.04 -16.22
N GLY A 108 28.38 -16.09 -15.73
CA GLY A 108 27.52 -15.28 -16.61
C GLY A 108 26.27 -16.00 -17.13
N GLN A 109 26.14 -17.32 -16.87
CA GLN A 109 25.00 -18.15 -17.27
C GLN A 109 23.93 -18.21 -16.18
N LEU A 110 22.67 -18.41 -16.59
CA LEU A 110 21.58 -18.67 -15.65
C LEU A 110 21.65 -20.12 -15.16
N GLN A 111 21.88 -20.31 -13.87
CA GLN A 111 21.94 -21.64 -13.24
C GLN A 111 20.59 -21.96 -12.61
N ASN A 112 20.02 -23.16 -12.86
CA ASN A 112 18.66 -23.48 -12.42
C ASN A 112 18.66 -24.56 -11.34
N PHE A 113 17.87 -24.34 -10.30
CA PHE A 113 17.58 -25.30 -9.23
C PHE A 113 16.08 -25.57 -9.22
N VAL A 114 15.70 -26.85 -9.32
CA VAL A 114 14.32 -27.30 -9.37
C VAL A 114 14.02 -28.09 -8.11
N ASN A 115 13.19 -27.51 -7.24
CA ASN A 115 12.59 -28.23 -6.13
C ASN A 115 11.36 -28.96 -6.65
N THR A 116 11.45 -30.28 -6.78
CA THR A 116 10.30 -31.10 -7.18
C THR A 116 9.29 -31.23 -6.05
N ALA A 117 8.04 -31.42 -6.45
CA ALA A 117 6.89 -31.61 -5.59
C ALA A 117 6.34 -33.02 -5.69
N SER A 118 5.54 -33.39 -4.70
CA SER A 118 4.78 -34.63 -4.63
C SER A 118 3.29 -34.33 -4.85
N CYS A 119 2.65 -35.06 -5.75
CA CYS A 119 1.21 -34.93 -6.05
C CYS A 119 0.38 -36.10 -5.53
N ASP A 120 0.98 -37.05 -4.82
CA ASP A 120 0.33 -38.24 -4.27
C ASP A 120 0.33 -38.27 -2.73
N GLY A 121 0.57 -37.12 -2.09
CA GLY A 121 0.56 -36.94 -0.65
C GLY A 121 1.88 -37.26 0.06
N GLY A 122 2.95 -37.57 -0.68
CA GLY A 122 4.33 -37.58 -0.17
C GLY A 122 4.89 -36.19 0.14
N GLU A 123 6.12 -36.13 0.67
CA GLU A 123 6.85 -34.88 0.95
C GLU A 123 7.50 -34.33 -0.33
N GLY A 124 7.56 -33.01 -0.47
CA GLY A 124 8.31 -32.30 -1.49
C GLY A 124 9.77 -32.12 -1.10
N THR A 125 10.50 -31.37 -1.92
CA THR A 125 11.93 -31.09 -1.68
C THR A 125 12.17 -29.70 -1.13
N VAL A 126 13.30 -29.52 -0.44
CA VAL A 126 13.64 -28.24 0.18
C VAL A 126 15.09 -27.85 0.01
N ILE A 127 15.32 -26.57 -0.33
CA ILE A 127 16.63 -25.93 -0.28
C ILE A 127 16.66 -24.96 0.92
N HIS A 128 17.67 -25.07 1.77
CA HIS A 128 17.84 -24.21 2.94
C HIS A 128 19.12 -23.39 2.88
N PHE A 129 18.96 -22.07 3.04
CA PHE A 129 20.02 -21.09 3.27
C PHE A 129 20.01 -20.67 4.73
N ALA A 130 21.15 -20.74 5.41
CA ALA A 130 21.28 -20.39 6.83
C ALA A 130 22.59 -19.66 7.13
N GLY A 131 22.69 -19.02 8.29
CA GLY A 131 23.80 -18.13 8.61
C GLY A 131 23.81 -16.89 7.71
N ASN A 132 24.94 -16.60 7.06
CA ASN A 132 25.10 -15.43 6.17
C ASN A 132 25.02 -15.84 4.69
N ALA A 133 24.31 -16.91 4.38
CA ALA A 133 24.27 -17.49 3.04
C ALA A 133 23.59 -16.56 2.03
N SER A 134 24.04 -16.61 0.77
CA SER A 134 23.38 -15.92 -0.34
C SER A 134 22.96 -16.93 -1.42
N ALA A 135 21.77 -16.77 -2.00
CA ALA A 135 21.37 -17.47 -3.22
C ALA A 135 22.07 -16.94 -4.49
N GLY A 136 22.86 -15.88 -4.36
CA GLY A 136 23.71 -15.37 -5.42
C GLY A 136 22.97 -14.53 -6.46
N THR A 137 23.55 -14.48 -7.66
CA THR A 137 23.05 -13.73 -8.82
C THR A 137 22.95 -14.69 -10.00
N GLN A 138 22.06 -14.42 -10.96
CA GLN A 138 21.87 -15.28 -12.14
C GLN A 138 21.61 -16.75 -11.74
N THR A 139 20.83 -16.94 -10.69
CA THR A 139 20.35 -18.26 -10.25
C THR A 139 18.83 -18.24 -10.28
N LEU A 140 18.24 -19.28 -10.86
CA LEU A 140 16.81 -19.51 -10.93
C LEU A 140 16.46 -20.65 -9.97
N PHE A 141 15.41 -20.45 -9.19
CA PHE A 141 14.78 -21.49 -8.39
C PHE A 141 13.36 -21.71 -8.90
N THR A 142 13.07 -22.92 -9.36
CA THR A 142 11.72 -23.35 -9.72
C THR A 142 11.18 -24.23 -8.58
N ASN A 143 10.16 -23.74 -7.90
CA ASN A 143 9.52 -24.43 -6.78
C ASN A 143 8.19 -25.00 -7.25
N GLU A 144 8.14 -26.32 -7.44
CA GLU A 144 6.92 -26.99 -7.90
C GLU A 144 5.85 -27.03 -6.79
N GLY A 145 4.57 -26.97 -7.17
CA GLY A 145 3.45 -27.10 -6.24
C GLY A 145 2.95 -28.54 -6.16
N GLY A 146 2.85 -29.05 -4.94
CA GLY A 146 2.40 -30.43 -4.67
C GLY A 146 1.03 -30.49 -4.02
N SER A 147 0.70 -31.67 -3.50
CA SER A 147 -0.48 -31.91 -2.67
C SER A 147 -0.13 -32.07 -1.19
N GLY A 148 -1.09 -31.80 -0.31
CA GLY A 148 -0.88 -31.82 1.14
C GLY A 148 -0.11 -30.60 1.68
N LEU A 149 0.17 -30.61 2.99
CA LEU A 149 0.86 -29.51 3.68
C LEU A 149 2.37 -29.47 3.46
N PHE A 150 2.95 -30.58 2.99
CA PHE A 150 4.39 -30.77 2.86
C PHE A 150 4.81 -31.25 1.47
N GLY A 151 3.88 -31.38 0.50
CA GLY A 151 4.19 -31.91 -0.82
C GLY A 151 4.83 -30.90 -1.76
N ASN A 152 4.90 -29.62 -1.39
CA ASN A 152 5.44 -28.57 -2.24
C ASN A 152 6.98 -28.52 -2.23
N GLY A 153 7.57 -28.18 -3.36
CA GLY A 153 8.96 -27.75 -3.43
C GLY A 153 9.14 -26.39 -2.75
N SER A 154 10.23 -26.18 -2.01
CA SER A 154 10.43 -24.91 -1.31
C SER A 154 11.89 -24.47 -1.14
N VAL A 155 12.06 -23.16 -0.96
CA VAL A 155 13.33 -22.55 -0.53
C VAL A 155 13.13 -21.81 0.79
N GLY A 156 13.96 -22.09 1.79
CA GLY A 156 13.95 -21.42 3.09
C GLY A 156 15.21 -20.60 3.33
N PHE A 157 15.04 -19.37 3.80
CA PHE A 157 16.11 -18.47 4.25
C PHE A 157 15.96 -18.20 5.74
N TYR A 158 17.02 -18.46 6.50
CA TYR A 158 17.07 -18.29 7.95
C TYR A 158 18.29 -17.46 8.39
N ASP A 159 18.30 -17.03 9.64
CA ASP A 159 19.35 -16.19 10.24
C ASP A 159 19.55 -14.88 9.45
N GLN A 160 20.77 -14.56 8.99
CA GLN A 160 21.10 -13.36 8.21
C GLN A 160 21.25 -13.67 6.70
N SER A 161 20.65 -14.76 6.23
CA SER A 161 20.79 -15.18 4.83
C SER A 161 19.98 -14.29 3.88
N THR A 162 20.33 -14.33 2.60
CA THR A 162 19.70 -13.51 1.58
C THR A 162 19.42 -14.23 0.27
N ALA A 163 18.29 -13.91 -0.36
CA ALA A 163 17.99 -14.32 -1.73
C ALA A 163 18.85 -13.61 -2.79
N GLY A 164 19.65 -12.61 -2.41
CA GLY A 164 20.57 -11.93 -3.33
C GLY A 164 19.84 -11.24 -4.47
N GLU A 165 20.23 -11.57 -5.71
CA GLU A 165 19.58 -11.12 -6.96
C GLU A 165 19.06 -12.32 -7.76
N ALA A 166 18.73 -13.42 -7.10
CA ALA A 166 18.20 -14.62 -7.74
C ALA A 166 16.75 -14.42 -8.23
N ILE A 167 16.28 -15.37 -9.05
CA ILE A 167 14.92 -15.43 -9.56
C ILE A 167 14.24 -16.65 -8.95
N PHE A 168 13.02 -16.49 -8.46
CA PHE A 168 12.22 -17.56 -7.90
C PHE A 168 10.88 -17.63 -8.64
N VAL A 169 10.52 -18.83 -9.10
CA VAL A 169 9.22 -19.12 -9.71
C VAL A 169 8.51 -20.13 -8.82
N ASN A 170 7.45 -19.66 -8.16
CA ASN A 170 6.63 -20.46 -7.25
C ASN A 170 5.39 -20.93 -8.01
N LYS A 171 5.36 -22.22 -8.33
CA LYS A 171 4.33 -22.85 -9.16
C LYS A 171 3.05 -23.14 -8.37
N PRO A 172 1.88 -23.15 -9.02
CA PRO A 172 0.63 -23.53 -8.36
C PRO A 172 0.61 -25.02 -8.01
N VAL A 173 -0.35 -25.41 -7.18
CA VAL A 173 -0.62 -26.83 -6.88
C VAL A 173 -0.98 -27.60 -8.14
N CYS A 174 -0.62 -28.89 -8.16
CA CYS A 174 -0.97 -29.79 -9.26
C CYS A 174 -2.41 -30.31 -9.23
N GLU A 175 -3.13 -30.20 -8.11
CA GLU A 175 -4.50 -30.72 -7.97
C GLU A 175 -5.44 -29.84 -7.11
N ALA A 176 -6.75 -30.05 -7.28
CA ALA A 176 -7.80 -29.29 -6.60
C ALA A 176 -7.88 -29.62 -5.10
N GLY A 177 -8.33 -28.65 -4.28
CA GLY A 177 -8.57 -28.84 -2.85
C GLY A 177 -7.38 -28.49 -1.95
N PHE A 178 -6.24 -28.13 -2.55
CA PHE A 178 -5.06 -27.62 -1.85
C PHE A 178 -4.82 -26.17 -2.23
N ILE A 179 -4.40 -25.37 -1.25
CA ILE A 179 -4.36 -23.90 -1.39
C ILE A 179 -2.94 -23.32 -1.42
N TYR A 180 -1.90 -24.16 -1.29
CA TYR A 180 -0.51 -23.72 -1.21
C TYR A 180 0.35 -24.46 -2.24
N GLY A 181 0.80 -23.74 -3.27
CA GLY A 181 1.75 -24.24 -4.27
C GLY A 181 3.19 -24.26 -3.76
N GLY A 182 4.15 -24.26 -4.69
CA GLY A 182 5.57 -24.09 -4.38
C GLY A 182 5.81 -22.78 -3.64
N GLY A 183 6.88 -22.69 -2.84
CA GLY A 183 7.05 -21.50 -2.02
C GLY A 183 8.45 -21.12 -1.56
N VAL A 184 8.54 -19.89 -1.07
CA VAL A 184 9.76 -19.32 -0.49
C VAL A 184 9.46 -18.73 0.88
N GLY A 185 10.24 -19.12 1.89
CA GLY A 185 10.11 -18.62 3.26
C GLY A 185 11.34 -17.85 3.73
N PHE A 186 11.12 -16.74 4.41
CA PHE A 186 12.14 -15.97 5.11
C PHE A 186 11.82 -15.92 6.61
N GLY A 187 12.80 -16.25 7.44
CA GLY A 187 12.70 -16.21 8.90
C GLY A 187 13.95 -15.61 9.54
N GLY A 188 13.84 -15.21 10.80
CA GLY A 188 14.97 -14.58 11.51
C GLY A 188 15.21 -13.16 11.03
N GLU A 189 16.43 -12.84 10.60
CA GLU A 189 16.85 -11.55 10.03
C GLU A 189 17.06 -11.66 8.49
N ALA A 190 16.48 -12.69 7.87
CA ALA A 190 16.73 -13.00 6.47
C ALA A 190 16.14 -11.93 5.53
N SER A 191 16.76 -11.77 4.37
CA SER A 191 16.42 -10.73 3.40
C SER A 191 16.15 -11.27 2.00
N ALA A 192 15.06 -10.84 1.38
CA ALA A 192 14.83 -11.11 -0.05
C ALA A 192 15.80 -10.35 -0.98
N GLY A 193 16.65 -9.47 -0.45
CA GLY A 193 17.66 -8.75 -1.24
C GLY A 193 17.02 -7.90 -2.34
N SER A 194 17.49 -8.07 -3.57
CA SER A 194 16.95 -7.46 -4.79
C SER A 194 16.43 -8.54 -5.74
N ALA A 195 16.04 -9.70 -5.21
CA ALA A 195 15.60 -10.85 -5.99
C ALA A 195 14.25 -10.59 -6.69
N ILE A 196 13.97 -11.40 -7.71
CA ILE A 196 12.71 -11.39 -8.45
C ILE A 196 11.91 -12.63 -8.05
N PHE A 197 10.65 -12.44 -7.71
CA PHE A 197 9.74 -13.52 -7.33
C PHE A 197 8.49 -13.48 -8.18
N ILE A 198 8.19 -14.61 -8.81
CA ILE A 198 6.99 -14.82 -9.61
C ILE A 198 6.17 -15.88 -8.88
N ASN A 199 5.10 -15.45 -8.21
CA ASN A 199 4.16 -16.35 -7.56
C ASN A 199 2.99 -16.57 -8.51
N GLU A 200 2.97 -17.72 -9.17
CA GLU A 200 1.94 -18.08 -10.16
C GLU A 200 0.61 -18.37 -9.48
N GLY A 201 -0.49 -17.95 -10.07
CA GLY A 201 -1.83 -18.24 -9.56
C GLY A 201 -2.24 -19.68 -9.87
N GLY A 202 -3.24 -20.18 -9.14
CA GLY A 202 -3.75 -21.54 -9.30
C GLY A 202 -4.08 -21.89 -10.75
N ALA A 203 -3.59 -23.03 -11.21
CA ALA A 203 -3.78 -23.53 -12.58
C ALA A 203 -4.88 -24.61 -12.69
N VAL A 204 -5.52 -24.96 -11.57
CA VAL A 204 -6.62 -25.92 -11.48
C VAL A 204 -7.75 -25.34 -10.63
N SER A 205 -8.99 -25.66 -10.97
CA SER A 205 -10.17 -25.18 -10.23
C SER A 205 -10.12 -25.65 -8.77
N GLY A 206 -10.25 -24.73 -7.82
CA GLY A 206 -10.10 -25.01 -6.39
C GLY A 206 -8.66 -25.29 -5.92
N GLY A 207 -7.65 -25.11 -6.78
CA GLY A 207 -6.23 -25.19 -6.43
C GLY A 207 -5.60 -23.81 -6.22
N GLY A 208 -4.65 -23.70 -5.28
CA GLY A 208 -3.92 -22.48 -4.94
C GLY A 208 -2.66 -22.21 -5.75
N GLY A 209 -2.25 -20.94 -5.74
CA GLY A 209 -1.02 -20.46 -6.35
C GLY A 209 0.22 -20.65 -5.48
N GLY A 210 1.35 -20.13 -5.98
CA GLY A 210 2.61 -20.07 -5.26
C GLY A 210 2.53 -19.21 -3.99
N VAL A 211 3.40 -19.52 -3.02
CA VAL A 211 3.36 -18.92 -1.68
C VAL A 211 4.69 -18.27 -1.31
N MET A 212 4.61 -17.16 -0.60
CA MET A 212 5.76 -16.55 0.05
C MET A 212 5.44 -16.09 1.47
N ASN A 213 6.38 -16.28 2.39
CA ASN A 213 6.22 -15.82 3.77
C ASN A 213 7.47 -15.11 4.32
N PHE A 214 7.24 -14.02 5.07
CA PHE A 214 8.24 -13.31 5.84
C PHE A 214 7.83 -13.31 7.32
N LEU A 215 8.64 -13.95 8.15
CA LEU A 215 8.38 -14.15 9.58
C LEU A 215 9.51 -13.58 10.44
N GLY A 216 9.17 -13.13 11.64
CA GLY A 216 10.16 -12.54 12.55
C GLY A 216 10.65 -11.21 12.02
N ASN A 217 11.95 -10.93 12.09
CA ASN A 217 12.53 -9.68 11.60
C ASN A 217 12.95 -9.74 10.11
N ALA A 218 12.41 -10.70 9.35
CA ALA A 218 12.74 -10.85 7.95
C ALA A 218 12.25 -9.66 7.11
N THR A 219 12.94 -9.36 6.01
CA THR A 219 12.61 -8.23 5.14
C THR A 219 12.55 -8.59 3.65
N ALA A 220 11.56 -8.03 2.94
CA ALA A 220 11.53 -8.08 1.48
C ALA A 220 12.57 -7.15 0.83
N ALA A 221 13.23 -6.29 1.61
CA ALA A 221 14.29 -5.37 1.18
C ALA A 221 13.92 -4.59 -0.08
N ASN A 222 14.53 -4.87 -1.24
CA ASN A 222 14.29 -4.18 -2.51
C ASN A 222 13.77 -5.15 -3.59
N ALA A 223 13.18 -6.28 -3.19
CA ALA A 223 12.72 -7.31 -4.11
C ALA A 223 11.61 -6.82 -5.04
N ASN A 224 11.51 -7.46 -6.21
CA ASN A 224 10.37 -7.33 -7.11
C ASN A 224 9.51 -8.59 -7.01
N ILE A 225 8.28 -8.42 -6.53
CA ILE A 225 7.39 -9.54 -6.19
C ILE A 225 6.09 -9.43 -7.00
N THR A 226 5.86 -10.41 -7.87
CA THR A 226 4.61 -10.55 -8.62
C THR A 226 3.73 -11.60 -7.95
N VAL A 227 2.45 -11.27 -7.77
CA VAL A 227 1.44 -12.12 -7.12
C VAL A 227 0.24 -12.25 -8.06
N HIS A 228 0.19 -13.35 -8.78
CA HIS A 228 -0.86 -13.60 -9.78
C HIS A 228 -2.17 -14.05 -9.12
N GLY A 229 -3.32 -13.61 -9.63
CA GLY A 229 -4.61 -14.20 -9.30
C GLY A 229 -4.81 -15.56 -9.96
N GLY A 230 -5.87 -16.29 -9.59
CA GLY A 230 -6.19 -17.60 -10.15
C GLY A 230 -6.26 -17.53 -11.68
N ALA A 231 -5.56 -18.45 -12.36
CA ALA A 231 -5.36 -18.41 -13.81
C ALA A 231 -6.50 -19.10 -14.59
N VAL A 232 -7.27 -19.95 -13.92
CA VAL A 232 -8.39 -20.72 -14.50
C VAL A 232 -9.64 -20.61 -13.63
N PRO A 233 -10.83 -20.98 -14.14
CA PRO A 233 -12.07 -20.76 -13.40
C PRO A 233 -12.10 -21.42 -12.02
N GLY A 234 -12.47 -20.63 -11.00
CA GLY A 234 -12.52 -21.06 -9.59
C GLY A 234 -11.17 -21.38 -8.95
N ALA A 235 -10.04 -21.09 -9.61
CA ALA A 235 -8.72 -21.26 -9.01
C ALA A 235 -8.41 -20.15 -8.00
N ILE A 236 -7.55 -20.47 -7.04
CA ILE A 236 -7.12 -19.55 -5.99
C ILE A 236 -5.80 -18.90 -6.41
N GLY A 237 -5.66 -17.59 -6.21
CA GLY A 237 -4.43 -16.88 -6.56
C GLY A 237 -3.24 -17.21 -5.66
N ALA A 238 -2.12 -16.60 -6.00
CA ALA A 238 -0.90 -16.65 -5.21
C ALA A 238 -1.02 -15.80 -3.94
N TYR A 239 -0.18 -16.10 -2.96
CA TYR A 239 -0.26 -15.51 -1.63
C TYR A 239 1.10 -15.09 -1.08
N VAL A 240 1.19 -13.86 -0.57
CA VAL A 240 2.37 -13.34 0.14
C VAL A 240 1.96 -12.88 1.54
N PHE A 241 2.69 -13.34 2.55
CA PHE A 241 2.36 -13.11 3.95
C PHE A 241 3.52 -12.50 4.73
N PHE A 242 3.23 -11.42 5.46
CA PHE A 242 4.14 -10.79 6.41
C PHE A 242 3.57 -10.94 7.83
N ALA A 243 4.37 -11.51 8.74
CA ALA A 243 4.00 -11.60 10.14
C ALA A 243 5.16 -11.45 11.13
N SER A 244 4.78 -11.14 12.38
CA SER A 244 5.66 -11.21 13.56
C SER A 244 6.86 -10.25 13.51
N GLY A 245 6.63 -9.00 13.14
CA GLY A 245 7.64 -7.94 13.08
C GLY A 245 8.34 -7.78 11.72
N SER A 246 7.93 -8.56 10.72
CA SER A 246 8.59 -8.54 9.41
C SER A 246 8.26 -7.28 8.63
N SER A 247 9.03 -7.04 7.57
CA SER A 247 8.96 -5.79 6.84
C SER A 247 9.00 -5.97 5.31
N ALA A 248 8.22 -5.17 4.60
CA ALA A 248 8.33 -5.08 3.14
C ALA A 248 9.51 -4.22 2.66
N GLY A 249 10.17 -3.47 3.55
CA GLY A 249 11.29 -2.59 3.21
C GLY A 249 10.91 -1.55 2.14
N SER A 250 11.62 -1.58 1.01
CA SER A 250 11.38 -0.76 -0.17
C SER A 250 11.00 -1.61 -1.39
N ALA A 251 10.51 -2.83 -1.18
CA ALA A 251 10.17 -3.77 -2.25
C ALA A 251 9.02 -3.23 -3.13
N THR A 252 8.96 -3.75 -4.35
CA THR A 252 7.88 -3.46 -5.30
C THR A 252 7.01 -4.69 -5.48
N PHE A 253 5.70 -4.50 -5.34
CA PHE A 253 4.69 -5.55 -5.44
C PHE A 253 3.74 -5.25 -6.60
N PHE A 254 3.52 -6.26 -7.44
CA PHE A 254 2.50 -6.24 -8.48
C PHE A 254 1.52 -7.37 -8.22
N VAL A 255 0.27 -7.02 -7.92
CA VAL A 255 -0.78 -7.97 -7.55
C VAL A 255 -1.89 -7.93 -8.60
N GLU A 256 -2.31 -9.09 -9.05
CA GLU A 256 -3.38 -9.24 -10.02
C GLU A 256 -4.68 -9.72 -9.35
N GLY A 257 -5.83 -9.30 -9.88
CA GLY A 257 -7.10 -9.96 -9.57
C GLY A 257 -7.21 -11.33 -10.22
N GLY A 258 -8.34 -12.01 -10.02
CA GLY A 258 -8.65 -13.24 -10.73
C GLY A 258 -8.60 -13.03 -12.24
N GLN A 259 -7.99 -13.97 -12.96
CA GLN A 259 -7.76 -13.87 -14.41
C GLN A 259 -8.80 -14.66 -15.24
N ALA A 260 -9.71 -15.36 -14.58
CA ALA A 260 -10.77 -16.17 -15.20
C ALA A 260 -12.09 -16.09 -14.39
N GLU A 261 -13.16 -16.68 -14.94
CA GLU A 261 -14.48 -16.73 -14.29
C GLU A 261 -14.39 -17.33 -12.88
N ASP A 262 -14.95 -16.65 -11.87
CA ASP A 262 -14.90 -17.05 -10.46
C ASP A 262 -13.48 -17.28 -9.87
N ALA A 263 -12.42 -16.94 -10.60
CA ALA A 263 -11.06 -17.03 -10.08
C ALA A 263 -10.85 -16.00 -8.96
N LEU A 264 -10.12 -16.39 -7.92
CA LEU A 264 -9.81 -15.54 -6.79
C LEU A 264 -8.56 -14.71 -7.05
N GLU A 265 -8.42 -13.68 -6.22
CA GLU A 265 -7.37 -12.68 -6.23
C GLU A 265 -5.98 -13.22 -5.95
N GLY A 266 -4.96 -12.53 -6.46
CA GLY A 266 -3.64 -12.50 -5.84
C GLY A 266 -3.73 -11.69 -4.54
N PHE A 267 -3.04 -12.16 -3.50
CA PHE A 267 -3.27 -11.67 -2.15
C PHE A 267 -1.98 -11.39 -1.38
N ILE A 268 -1.90 -10.19 -0.79
CA ILE A 268 -0.87 -9.81 0.17
C ILE A 268 -1.52 -9.48 1.52
N GLN A 269 -1.00 -10.07 2.59
CA GLN A 269 -1.45 -9.78 3.96
C GLN A 269 -0.28 -9.41 4.88
N PHE A 270 -0.49 -8.37 5.68
CA PHE A 270 0.34 -7.98 6.81
C PHE A 270 -0.41 -8.20 8.11
N ILE A 271 0.20 -8.93 9.05
CA ILE A 271 -0.23 -9.07 10.45
C ILE A 271 0.96 -8.67 11.32
N ASP A 272 0.81 -7.75 12.27
CA ASP A 272 1.89 -7.33 13.18
C ASP A 272 3.23 -7.06 12.47
N SER A 273 3.17 -6.41 11.31
CA SER A 273 4.29 -6.20 10.38
C SER A 273 4.18 -4.85 9.68
N SER A 274 5.23 -4.41 8.99
CA SER A 274 5.27 -3.08 8.36
C SER A 274 5.49 -3.15 6.86
N ALA A 275 4.79 -2.31 6.11
CA ALA A 275 5.10 -2.07 4.71
C ALA A 275 6.27 -1.10 4.49
N GLU A 276 6.72 -0.39 5.53
CA GLU A 276 7.79 0.62 5.45
C GLU A 276 7.63 1.58 4.26
N ASN A 277 8.46 1.46 3.22
CA ASN A 277 8.50 2.35 2.06
C ASN A 277 8.14 1.61 0.76
N ALA A 278 7.50 0.44 0.87
CA ALA A 278 7.19 -0.42 -0.28
C ALA A 278 6.20 0.24 -1.26
N ASN A 279 6.26 -0.22 -2.52
CA ASN A 279 5.39 0.22 -3.59
C ASN A 279 4.45 -0.93 -3.97
N PHE A 280 3.15 -0.69 -3.94
CA PHE A 280 2.12 -1.67 -4.27
C PHE A 280 1.32 -1.21 -5.47
N THR A 281 1.23 -2.05 -6.48
CA THR A 281 0.23 -1.93 -7.56
C THR A 281 -0.75 -3.09 -7.44
N ILE A 282 -1.99 -2.78 -7.06
CA ILE A 282 -3.06 -3.75 -6.84
C ILE A 282 -4.07 -3.62 -7.97
N ASN A 283 -4.07 -4.57 -8.90
CA ASN A 283 -4.94 -4.53 -10.07
C ASN A 283 -6.29 -5.18 -9.81
N GLY A 284 -7.34 -4.67 -10.46
CA GLY A 284 -8.61 -5.37 -10.51
C GLY A 284 -8.53 -6.69 -11.29
N GLY A 285 -9.61 -7.46 -11.22
CA GLY A 285 -9.78 -8.69 -11.96
C GLY A 285 -10.36 -8.45 -13.35
N THR A 286 -10.38 -9.50 -14.15
CA THR A 286 -11.01 -9.49 -15.48
C THR A 286 -12.53 -9.69 -15.39
N ALA A 287 -13.24 -9.52 -16.50
CA ALA A 287 -14.68 -9.77 -16.57
C ALA A 287 -15.01 -11.22 -16.13
N GLY A 288 -15.94 -11.36 -15.18
CA GLY A 288 -16.37 -12.66 -14.65
C GLY A 288 -15.52 -13.18 -13.49
N SER A 289 -14.36 -12.58 -13.19
CA SER A 289 -13.58 -12.95 -11.99
C SER A 289 -14.35 -12.67 -10.70
N ALA A 290 -14.04 -13.44 -9.65
CA ALA A 290 -14.69 -13.27 -8.36
C ALA A 290 -14.19 -11.99 -7.65
N PHE A 291 -12.89 -11.71 -7.76
CA PHE A 291 -12.23 -10.64 -7.01
C PHE A 291 -11.11 -9.95 -7.81
N GLY A 292 -10.91 -8.66 -7.52
CA GLY A 292 -9.67 -7.97 -7.86
C GLY A 292 -8.57 -8.26 -6.85
N GLY A 293 -7.34 -7.90 -7.16
CA GLY A 293 -6.18 -8.09 -6.27
C GLY A 293 -6.43 -7.49 -4.89
N LEU A 294 -5.83 -8.09 -3.85
CA LEU A 294 -6.04 -7.67 -2.46
C LEU A 294 -4.72 -7.36 -1.75
N LEU A 295 -4.70 -6.18 -1.13
CA LEU A 295 -3.72 -5.79 -0.11
C LEU A 295 -4.44 -5.58 1.22
N LEU A 296 -4.08 -6.35 2.23
CA LEU A 296 -4.70 -6.33 3.56
C LEU A 296 -3.67 -5.99 4.65
N PHE A 297 -3.98 -4.93 5.40
CA PHE A 297 -3.34 -4.63 6.67
C PHE A 297 -4.29 -5.04 7.81
N ASP A 298 -3.84 -5.95 8.65
CA ASP A 298 -4.61 -6.60 9.71
C ASP A 298 -3.87 -6.47 11.07
N GLU A 299 -4.60 -6.70 12.17
CA GLU A 299 -4.11 -6.59 13.55
C GLU A 299 -3.29 -5.30 13.78
N PHE A 300 -2.03 -5.37 14.24
CA PHE A 300 -1.19 -4.20 14.47
C PHE A 300 -0.28 -3.84 13.28
N ALA A 301 -0.64 -4.24 12.05
CA ALA A 301 0.14 -3.91 10.87
C ALA A 301 0.15 -2.40 10.56
N ASP A 302 1.26 -1.92 9.98
CA ASP A 302 1.46 -0.51 9.61
C ASP A 302 1.83 -0.36 8.13
N ALA A 303 1.09 0.46 7.39
CA ALA A 303 1.42 0.79 6.00
C ALA A 303 2.62 1.76 5.87
N GLY A 304 3.08 2.38 6.96
CA GLY A 304 4.26 3.22 6.95
C GLY A 304 4.17 4.39 5.96
N ASN A 305 5.16 4.50 5.08
CA ASN A 305 5.26 5.45 3.97
C ASN A 305 4.91 4.83 2.61
N ALA A 306 4.26 3.68 2.58
CA ALA A 306 4.02 2.95 1.33
C ALA A 306 3.26 3.78 0.29
N ILE A 307 3.53 3.50 -0.98
CA ILE A 307 2.73 3.99 -2.10
C ILE A 307 1.82 2.86 -2.55
N CYS A 308 0.51 3.09 -2.53
CA CYS A 308 -0.50 2.09 -2.88
C CYS A 308 -1.33 2.59 -4.07
N VAL A 309 -1.13 1.97 -5.23
CA VAL A 309 -1.91 2.21 -6.46
C VAL A 309 -2.94 1.10 -6.60
N ILE A 310 -4.23 1.45 -6.48
CA ILE A 310 -5.34 0.50 -6.51
C ILE A 310 -6.17 0.73 -7.78
N ASN A 311 -6.01 -0.16 -8.75
CA ASN A 311 -6.62 -0.02 -10.06
C ASN A 311 -8.01 -0.67 -10.13
N GLY A 312 -8.84 -0.15 -11.02
CA GLY A 312 -10.11 -0.78 -11.37
C GLY A 312 -9.92 -2.09 -12.13
N GLY A 313 -11.00 -2.87 -12.21
CA GLY A 313 -11.06 -4.09 -13.02
C GLY A 313 -11.21 -3.76 -14.50
N THR A 314 -10.76 -4.68 -15.35
CA THR A 314 -10.89 -4.57 -16.81
C THR A 314 -12.21 -5.18 -17.27
N ASP A 315 -12.78 -4.64 -18.35
CA ASP A 315 -13.99 -5.16 -18.99
C ASP A 315 -15.20 -5.36 -18.05
N GLY A 316 -15.32 -4.54 -17.00
CA GLY A 316 -16.38 -4.62 -16.00
C GLY A 316 -16.09 -5.58 -14.84
N GLY A 317 -14.86 -6.11 -14.76
CA GLY A 317 -14.38 -6.89 -13.63
C GLY A 317 -14.31 -6.12 -12.30
N PRO A 318 -14.17 -6.84 -11.18
CA PRO A 318 -14.01 -6.25 -9.85
C PRO A 318 -12.71 -5.43 -9.75
N GLY A 319 -12.77 -4.30 -9.06
CA GLY A 319 -11.58 -3.47 -8.81
C GLY A 319 -10.65 -4.09 -7.77
N GLY A 320 -9.39 -3.66 -7.79
CA GLY A 320 -8.41 -3.96 -6.75
C GLY A 320 -8.88 -3.40 -5.40
N ASN A 321 -8.38 -3.97 -4.32
CA ASN A 321 -8.86 -3.68 -2.98
C ASN A 321 -7.71 -3.49 -2.00
N LEU A 322 -7.72 -2.34 -1.31
CA LEU A 322 -6.89 -2.05 -0.15
C LEU A 322 -7.77 -2.07 1.09
N ARG A 323 -7.45 -2.93 2.06
CA ARG A 323 -8.18 -3.05 3.32
C ARG A 323 -7.32 -2.72 4.51
N PHE A 324 -7.87 -1.91 5.40
CA PHE A 324 -7.38 -1.76 6.77
C PHE A 324 -8.46 -2.27 7.71
N VAL A 325 -8.11 -3.29 8.50
CA VAL A 325 -9.01 -3.91 9.47
C VAL A 325 -8.41 -3.87 10.87
N LEU A 326 -9.24 -4.12 11.88
CA LEU A 326 -8.83 -4.15 13.29
C LEU A 326 -8.03 -2.88 13.68
N ASP A 327 -6.87 -3.04 14.32
CA ASP A 327 -6.06 -1.94 14.88
C ASP A 327 -4.94 -1.46 13.94
N SER A 328 -5.01 -1.83 12.65
CA SER A 328 -3.96 -1.51 11.68
C SER A 328 -3.83 0.00 11.46
N THR A 329 -2.66 0.46 11.01
CA THR A 329 -2.37 1.87 10.82
C THR A 329 -1.91 2.18 9.40
N GLY A 330 -2.26 3.37 8.90
CA GLY A 330 -1.93 3.80 7.54
C GLY A 330 -0.70 4.72 7.47
N GLY A 331 -0.10 5.08 8.60
CA GLY A 331 1.05 5.97 8.69
C GLY A 331 0.92 7.27 7.85
N THR A 332 1.87 7.42 6.94
CA THR A 332 2.03 8.52 5.97
C THR A 332 1.90 8.02 4.52
N SER A 333 1.29 6.85 4.32
CA SER A 333 1.08 6.23 3.02
C SER A 333 0.36 7.12 2.01
N ARG A 334 0.72 6.98 0.74
CA ARG A 334 0.07 7.64 -0.40
C ARG A 334 -0.86 6.65 -1.09
N ILE A 335 -2.16 6.95 -1.09
CA ILE A 335 -3.19 6.07 -1.63
C ILE A 335 -3.76 6.68 -2.92
N GLU A 336 -3.56 5.97 -4.04
CA GLU A 336 -4.10 6.30 -5.35
C GLU A 336 -5.17 5.29 -5.73
N LEU A 337 -6.40 5.74 -5.98
CA LEU A 337 -7.53 4.87 -6.31
C LEU A 337 -8.05 5.18 -7.70
N PHE A 338 -8.23 4.16 -8.54
CA PHE A 338 -8.68 4.35 -9.92
C PHE A 338 -9.93 3.53 -10.26
N GLY A 339 -10.88 4.14 -10.98
CA GLY A 339 -12.09 3.47 -11.48
C GLY A 339 -12.95 2.85 -10.37
N ASN A 340 -13.11 1.52 -10.36
CA ASN A 340 -13.77 0.80 -9.27
C ASN A 340 -12.79 0.20 -8.24
N GLY A 341 -11.52 0.62 -8.24
CA GLY A 341 -10.55 0.31 -7.18
C GLY A 341 -10.97 0.92 -5.84
N VAL A 342 -10.72 0.20 -4.75
CA VAL A 342 -11.35 0.47 -3.44
C VAL A 342 -10.34 0.60 -2.32
N LEU A 343 -10.50 1.63 -1.49
CA LEU A 343 -10.04 1.67 -0.10
C LEU A 343 -11.21 1.31 0.84
N ASP A 344 -11.07 0.24 1.62
CA ASP A 344 -12.07 -0.22 2.57
C ASP A 344 -11.55 -0.20 4.02
N ILE A 345 -12.22 0.59 4.85
CA ILE A 345 -11.94 0.70 6.30
C ILE A 345 -13.14 0.29 7.16
N THR A 346 -14.14 -0.37 6.57
CA THR A 346 -15.41 -0.69 7.23
C THR A 346 -15.20 -1.51 8.50
N SER A 347 -14.23 -2.41 8.47
CA SER A 347 -13.87 -3.35 9.55
C SER A 347 -12.68 -2.91 10.41
N HIS A 348 -12.22 -1.67 10.27
CA HIS A 348 -11.25 -1.06 11.19
C HIS A 348 -11.84 -0.93 12.61
N TYR A 349 -11.04 -0.65 13.63
CA TYR A 349 -11.49 -0.32 14.99
C TYR A 349 -11.48 1.20 15.25
N ARG A 350 -11.82 1.63 16.46
CA ARG A 350 -11.77 3.07 16.82
C ARG A 350 -10.32 3.44 17.15
N PRO A 351 -9.85 4.67 16.88
CA PRO A 351 -10.61 5.87 16.52
C PRO A 351 -10.87 6.08 15.01
N GLY A 352 -10.42 5.16 14.15
CA GLY A 352 -10.42 5.30 12.69
C GLY A 352 -8.99 5.26 12.13
N LEU A 353 -8.85 5.46 10.81
CA LEU A 353 -7.59 5.30 10.08
C LEU A 353 -6.96 6.66 9.75
N THR A 354 -5.65 6.80 9.94
CA THR A 354 -4.86 7.93 9.41
C THR A 354 -4.01 7.46 8.23
N ILE A 355 -4.05 8.21 7.13
CA ILE A 355 -3.21 8.04 5.94
C ILE A 355 -2.50 9.35 5.57
N GLY A 356 -1.43 9.22 4.80
CA GLY A 356 -0.70 10.35 4.24
C GLY A 356 -1.56 11.18 3.31
N SER A 357 -1.91 10.62 2.15
CA SER A 357 -2.68 11.32 1.12
C SER A 357 -3.63 10.39 0.38
N LEU A 358 -4.66 10.98 -0.23
CA LEU A 358 -5.69 10.31 -1.02
C LEU A 358 -5.85 11.04 -2.36
N GLU A 359 -5.81 10.31 -3.46
CA GLU A 359 -5.99 10.85 -4.82
C GLU A 359 -6.57 9.84 -5.81
N GLY A 360 -7.01 10.34 -6.96
CA GLY A 360 -7.62 9.55 -8.03
C GLY A 360 -9.15 9.60 -8.06
N ASP A 361 -9.76 8.68 -8.80
CA ASP A 361 -11.20 8.65 -9.12
C ASP A 361 -11.94 7.41 -8.60
N GLY A 362 -11.30 6.61 -7.74
CA GLY A 362 -11.85 5.37 -7.18
C GLY A 362 -12.85 5.52 -6.02
N ILE A 363 -12.96 4.49 -5.18
CA ILE A 363 -14.01 4.35 -4.16
C ILE A 363 -13.41 4.25 -2.76
N VAL A 364 -13.98 4.99 -1.80
CA VAL A 364 -13.66 4.88 -0.37
C VAL A 364 -14.88 4.41 0.41
N LEU A 365 -14.75 3.27 1.11
CA LEU A 365 -15.78 2.70 1.99
C LEU A 365 -15.44 2.99 3.46
N LEU A 366 -16.12 3.97 4.06
CA LEU A 366 -15.81 4.37 5.44
C LEU A 366 -16.43 3.45 6.51
N GLY A 367 -17.49 2.71 6.16
CA GLY A 367 -18.34 2.07 7.17
C GLY A 367 -18.87 3.09 8.17
N HIS A 368 -18.49 2.97 9.43
CA HIS A 368 -18.79 3.93 10.51
C HIS A 368 -17.52 4.61 11.07
N LYS A 369 -16.44 4.65 10.29
CA LYS A 369 -15.11 5.05 10.74
C LYS A 369 -14.75 6.47 10.34
N ASN A 370 -13.77 7.01 11.04
CA ASN A 370 -13.18 8.29 10.70
C ASN A 370 -11.94 8.06 9.84
N LEU A 371 -11.92 8.61 8.63
CA LEU A 371 -10.72 8.65 7.80
C LEU A 371 -10.01 10.00 8.01
N ILE A 372 -8.76 9.96 8.42
CA ILE A 372 -7.90 11.13 8.61
C ILE A 372 -6.91 11.18 7.44
N VAL A 373 -6.90 12.28 6.70
CA VAL A 373 -6.09 12.45 5.48
C VAL A 373 -5.22 13.69 5.58
N GLY A 374 -3.96 13.56 5.19
CA GLY A 374 -3.03 14.68 5.03
C GLY A 374 -1.79 14.60 5.92
N SER A 375 -1.51 13.46 6.59
CA SER A 375 -0.37 13.36 7.51
C SER A 375 1.00 13.56 6.84
N ASN A 376 1.08 13.41 5.51
CA ASN A 376 2.28 13.65 4.71
C ASN A 376 2.37 15.05 4.08
N ASN A 377 1.39 15.93 4.34
CA ASN A 377 1.33 17.32 3.84
C ASN A 377 1.28 17.49 2.31
N ILE A 378 1.01 16.43 1.55
CA ILE A 378 0.90 16.50 0.09
C ILE A 378 -0.44 17.13 -0.30
N THR A 379 -0.43 17.92 -1.38
CA THR A 379 -1.64 18.44 -2.01
C THR A 379 -2.14 17.45 -3.06
N THR A 380 -3.40 17.05 -2.97
CA THR A 380 -4.02 16.05 -3.83
C THR A 380 -5.41 16.46 -4.33
N ASP A 381 -5.86 15.81 -5.41
CA ASP A 381 -7.23 15.85 -5.92
C ASP A 381 -7.84 14.45 -5.92
N PHE A 382 -9.02 14.33 -5.34
CA PHE A 382 -9.82 13.12 -5.32
C PHE A 382 -11.18 13.40 -5.95
N SER A 383 -11.38 12.87 -7.15
CA SER A 383 -12.61 12.97 -7.93
C SER A 383 -13.54 11.77 -7.74
N GLY A 384 -13.07 10.78 -7.00
CA GLY A 384 -13.79 9.56 -6.69
C GLY A 384 -14.92 9.74 -5.67
N LYS A 385 -15.41 8.61 -5.15
CA LYS A 385 -16.57 8.59 -4.25
C LYS A 385 -16.24 8.05 -2.88
N ILE A 386 -16.43 8.90 -1.87
CA ILE A 386 -16.42 8.56 -0.45
C ILE A 386 -17.86 8.30 0.01
N GLN A 387 -18.10 7.15 0.65
CA GLN A 387 -19.45 6.71 1.01
C GLN A 387 -19.55 6.02 2.39
N ASN A 388 -20.77 5.60 2.75
CA ASN A 388 -21.20 5.03 4.04
C ASN A 388 -21.37 6.06 5.17
N ASN A 389 -21.36 5.64 6.42
CA ASN A 389 -21.77 6.47 7.57
C ASN A 389 -20.60 7.12 8.33
N GLY A 390 -19.38 6.92 7.85
CA GLY A 390 -18.17 7.46 8.46
C GLY A 390 -17.97 8.95 8.22
N SER A 391 -16.90 9.47 8.82
CA SER A 391 -16.48 10.87 8.77
C SER A 391 -15.13 11.03 8.08
N LEU A 392 -14.86 12.26 7.64
CA LEU A 392 -13.59 12.67 7.05
C LEU A 392 -12.94 13.75 7.91
N ASN A 393 -11.65 13.64 8.19
CA ASN A 393 -10.87 14.66 8.89
C ASN A 393 -9.63 15.04 8.06
N LYS A 394 -9.58 16.29 7.62
CA LYS A 394 -8.44 16.87 6.91
C LYS A 394 -7.43 17.44 7.91
N VAL A 395 -6.20 16.92 7.85
CA VAL A 395 -5.04 17.33 8.67
C VAL A 395 -3.86 17.74 7.78
N GLY A 396 -2.77 18.20 8.37
CA GLY A 396 -1.55 18.58 7.65
C GLY A 396 -1.70 19.85 6.79
N THR A 397 -0.59 20.35 6.28
CA THR A 397 -0.51 21.66 5.61
C THR A 397 -0.92 21.64 4.14
N GLY A 398 -0.98 20.46 3.51
CA GLY A 398 -1.38 20.31 2.10
C GLY A 398 -2.86 20.62 1.86
N THR A 399 -3.26 20.67 0.60
CA THR A 399 -4.66 20.85 0.18
C THR A 399 -5.25 19.51 -0.27
N LEU A 400 -6.42 19.13 0.24
CA LEU A 400 -7.23 18.05 -0.34
C LEU A 400 -8.33 18.68 -1.18
N THR A 401 -8.37 18.38 -2.47
CA THR A 401 -9.47 18.76 -3.35
C THR A 401 -10.45 17.60 -3.50
N LEU A 402 -11.74 17.86 -3.27
CA LEU A 402 -12.83 16.91 -3.49
C LEU A 402 -13.68 17.40 -4.68
N SER A 403 -13.47 16.77 -5.83
CA SER A 403 -14.20 17.06 -7.08
C SER A 403 -15.33 16.05 -7.36
N GLY A 404 -15.38 14.94 -6.61
CA GLY A 404 -16.42 13.92 -6.70
C GLY A 404 -17.71 14.21 -5.92
N ALA A 405 -18.79 13.52 -6.30
CA ALA A 405 -20.08 13.58 -5.60
C ALA A 405 -20.12 12.57 -4.44
N ASN A 406 -19.66 13.00 -3.27
CA ASN A 406 -19.56 12.18 -2.07
C ASN A 406 -20.92 11.96 -1.40
N THR A 407 -21.09 10.78 -0.77
CA THR A 407 -22.38 10.37 -0.16
C THR A 407 -22.27 9.96 1.29
N TYR A 408 -21.11 10.10 1.92
CA TYR A 408 -20.96 9.75 3.32
C TYR A 408 -21.83 10.64 4.23
N THR A 409 -22.26 10.12 5.39
CA THR A 409 -23.21 10.81 6.27
C THR A 409 -22.60 11.37 7.55
N GLY A 410 -21.40 10.92 7.94
CA GLY A 410 -20.65 11.52 9.04
C GLY A 410 -20.13 12.92 8.70
N SER A 411 -19.56 13.58 9.70
CA SER A 411 -19.07 14.96 9.56
C SER A 411 -17.80 15.03 8.71
N THR A 412 -17.55 16.22 8.16
CA THR A 412 -16.25 16.61 7.60
C THR A 412 -15.60 17.60 8.56
N THR A 413 -14.38 17.33 9.01
CA THR A 413 -13.63 18.25 9.87
C THR A 413 -12.36 18.70 9.17
N VAL A 414 -12.02 19.98 9.25
CA VAL A 414 -10.74 20.53 8.79
C VAL A 414 -10.01 21.08 9.99
N THR A 415 -8.80 20.60 10.24
CA THR A 415 -7.98 21.00 11.40
C THR A 415 -6.67 21.69 10.99
N ALA A 416 -6.21 21.49 9.75
CA ALA A 416 -5.07 22.16 9.16
C ALA A 416 -5.11 22.12 7.63
N GLY A 417 -4.31 22.99 7.00
CA GLY A 417 -4.20 23.09 5.54
C GLY A 417 -5.50 23.58 4.91
N ALA A 418 -5.84 23.05 3.73
CA ALA A 418 -7.08 23.40 3.04
C ALA A 418 -7.88 22.17 2.60
N LEU A 419 -9.21 22.31 2.63
CA LEU A 419 -10.15 21.45 1.93
C LEU A 419 -10.81 22.28 0.82
N ASN A 420 -10.58 21.90 -0.43
CA ASN A 420 -11.14 22.54 -1.59
C ASN A 420 -12.29 21.69 -2.15
N VAL A 421 -13.48 22.27 -2.33
CA VAL A 421 -14.66 21.56 -2.82
C VAL A 421 -14.96 22.04 -4.23
N SER A 422 -14.86 21.16 -5.22
CA SER A 422 -14.98 21.51 -6.66
C SER A 422 -15.93 20.59 -7.43
N ASN A 423 -16.81 19.89 -6.71
CA ASN A 423 -17.78 18.99 -7.32
C ASN A 423 -18.83 19.75 -8.15
N THR A 424 -19.14 19.24 -9.34
CA THR A 424 -20.15 19.81 -10.26
C THR A 424 -21.55 19.26 -10.01
N THR A 425 -21.66 18.08 -9.38
CA THR A 425 -22.93 17.42 -9.04
C THR A 425 -22.91 16.92 -7.60
N GLY A 426 -24.09 16.74 -7.01
CA GLY A 426 -24.20 16.24 -5.63
C GLY A 426 -23.54 17.16 -4.60
N SER A 427 -22.89 16.55 -3.60
CA SER A 427 -22.18 17.24 -2.52
C SER A 427 -20.72 16.76 -2.44
N GLY A 428 -19.76 17.67 -2.39
CA GLY A 428 -18.34 17.31 -2.24
C GLY A 428 -17.99 16.81 -0.84
N THR A 429 -18.78 17.13 0.19
CA THR A 429 -18.47 16.75 1.59
C THR A 429 -19.52 15.81 2.19
N GLY A 430 -20.22 15.03 1.34
CA GLY A 430 -21.28 14.15 1.81
C GLY A 430 -22.49 14.91 2.34
N ARG A 431 -23.24 14.31 3.26
CA ARG A 431 -24.49 14.86 3.83
C ARG A 431 -24.33 15.40 5.25
N GLY A 432 -23.26 15.02 5.95
CA GLY A 432 -22.99 15.46 7.31
C GLY A 432 -22.52 16.92 7.38
N PRO A 433 -22.44 17.49 8.60
CA PRO A 433 -21.97 18.86 8.78
C PRO A 433 -20.47 18.98 8.47
N VAL A 434 -20.08 20.17 8.02
CA VAL A 434 -18.68 20.56 7.81
C VAL A 434 -18.25 21.51 8.94
N GLN A 435 -17.15 21.19 9.62
CA GLN A 435 -16.57 22.00 10.68
C GLN A 435 -15.11 22.33 10.35
N VAL A 436 -14.79 23.61 10.21
CA VAL A 436 -13.41 24.08 10.04
C VAL A 436 -12.91 24.60 11.39
N ASN A 437 -12.10 23.80 12.08
CA ASN A 437 -11.51 24.18 13.37
C ASN A 437 -10.32 25.11 13.19
N SER A 438 -9.50 24.82 12.18
CA SER A 438 -8.30 25.54 11.80
C SER A 438 -7.98 25.18 10.35
N GLY A 439 -7.43 26.12 9.57
CA GLY A 439 -7.24 25.98 8.13
C GLY A 439 -8.36 26.58 7.30
N THR A 440 -8.44 26.18 6.03
CA THR A 440 -9.28 26.83 5.01
C THR A 440 -10.28 25.87 4.37
N LEU A 441 -11.53 26.30 4.26
CA LEU A 441 -12.50 25.72 3.33
C LEU A 441 -12.63 26.62 2.12
N GLY A 442 -12.50 26.05 0.92
CA GLY A 442 -12.60 26.79 -0.33
C GLY A 442 -13.22 25.99 -1.47
N GLY A 443 -13.14 26.55 -2.67
CA GLY A 443 -13.61 25.95 -3.91
C GLY A 443 -14.91 26.54 -4.44
N ASP A 444 -15.35 26.02 -5.58
CA ASP A 444 -16.50 26.47 -6.36
C ASP A 444 -17.62 25.41 -6.47
N GLY A 445 -17.53 24.38 -5.63
CA GLY A 445 -18.45 23.25 -5.63
C GLY A 445 -19.67 23.43 -4.72
N ARG A 446 -20.29 22.31 -4.37
CA ARG A 446 -21.55 22.25 -3.63
C ARG A 446 -21.41 21.42 -2.36
N ILE A 447 -21.91 21.95 -1.25
CA ILE A 447 -21.93 21.32 0.07
C ILE A 447 -23.39 21.16 0.52
N ALA A 448 -23.82 19.92 0.77
CA ALA A 448 -25.19 19.65 1.24
C ALA A 448 -25.36 19.92 2.75
N GLY A 449 -24.32 19.64 3.54
CA GLY A 449 -24.33 19.79 5.00
C GLY A 449 -24.31 21.26 5.47
N ALA A 450 -24.66 21.47 6.73
CA ALA A 450 -24.41 22.76 7.38
C ALA A 450 -22.90 23.00 7.52
N VAL A 451 -22.47 24.24 7.35
CA VAL A 451 -21.05 24.62 7.42
C VAL A 451 -20.84 25.53 8.62
N THR A 452 -19.85 25.20 9.45
CA THR A 452 -19.35 26.08 10.52
C THR A 452 -17.87 26.36 10.30
N ILE A 453 -17.52 27.64 10.25
CA ILE A 453 -16.15 28.12 10.14
C ILE A 453 -15.75 28.67 11.51
N GLY A 454 -14.64 28.15 12.04
CA GLY A 454 -14.11 28.52 13.34
C GLY A 454 -14.74 27.76 14.51
N THR A 455 -14.14 27.92 15.68
CA THR A 455 -14.58 27.30 16.94
C THR A 455 -15.17 28.32 17.91
N GLY A 456 -14.90 29.61 17.66
CA GLY A 456 -15.22 30.75 18.51
C GLY A 456 -14.06 31.21 19.40
N THR A 457 -13.09 30.33 19.66
CA THR A 457 -11.97 30.59 20.57
C THR A 457 -10.63 30.08 20.04
N GLY A 458 -10.60 29.63 18.78
CA GLY A 458 -9.44 28.99 18.17
C GLY A 458 -8.44 29.99 17.61
N THR A 459 -7.43 29.46 16.92
CA THR A 459 -6.35 30.25 16.29
C THR A 459 -6.77 30.95 15.00
N GLY A 460 -7.99 30.73 14.53
CA GLY A 460 -8.51 31.24 13.27
C GLY A 460 -8.86 30.13 12.28
N ALA A 461 -9.96 30.32 11.56
CA ALA A 461 -10.39 29.45 10.47
C ALA A 461 -10.89 30.28 9.30
N PHE A 462 -10.67 29.79 8.08
CA PHE A 462 -10.86 30.56 6.86
C PHE A 462 -11.93 29.95 5.97
N LEU A 463 -12.78 30.82 5.43
CA LEU A 463 -13.62 30.55 4.27
C LEU A 463 -13.02 31.33 3.10
N ALA A 464 -12.60 30.65 2.03
CA ALA A 464 -11.97 31.29 0.88
C ALA A 464 -12.37 30.57 -0.41
N PRO A 465 -13.50 30.93 -1.05
CA PRO A 465 -13.99 30.27 -2.26
C PRO A 465 -12.93 30.15 -3.37
N ALA A 466 -12.21 31.22 -3.71
CA ALA A 466 -11.15 31.13 -4.73
C ALA A 466 -9.91 30.36 -4.29
N SER A 467 -9.77 30.00 -3.00
CA SER A 467 -8.60 29.32 -2.45
C SER A 467 -7.26 29.99 -2.84
N GLY A 468 -7.24 31.32 -3.02
CA GLY A 468 -6.05 32.09 -3.44
C GLY A 468 -5.72 32.04 -4.94
N ALA A 469 -6.56 31.42 -5.78
CA ALA A 469 -6.35 31.35 -7.23
C ALA A 469 -6.51 32.71 -7.96
N GLY A 470 -7.09 33.72 -7.29
CA GLY A 470 -7.38 35.02 -7.89
C GLY A 470 -8.41 34.97 -9.03
N GLU A 471 -9.12 33.84 -9.18
CA GLU A 471 -10.24 33.66 -10.10
C GLU A 471 -11.56 33.72 -9.34
N LYS A 472 -12.68 33.92 -10.05
CA LYS A 472 -14.01 33.84 -9.41
C LYS A 472 -14.26 32.42 -8.95
N ALA A 473 -14.81 32.26 -7.74
CA ALA A 473 -15.36 31.01 -7.28
C ALA A 473 -16.72 31.21 -6.61
N THR A 474 -17.65 30.30 -6.88
CA THR A 474 -18.96 30.28 -6.23
C THR A 474 -19.09 29.03 -5.37
N LEU A 475 -18.87 29.16 -4.06
CA LEU A 475 -19.11 28.04 -3.14
C LEU A 475 -20.60 28.00 -2.76
N THR A 476 -21.27 26.88 -3.05
CA THR A 476 -22.69 26.72 -2.76
C THR A 476 -22.92 25.81 -1.54
N ILE A 477 -23.47 26.36 -0.47
CA ILE A 477 -23.86 25.65 0.76
C ILE A 477 -25.38 25.52 0.76
N GLN A 478 -25.90 24.30 0.65
CA GLN A 478 -27.33 24.05 0.52
C GLN A 478 -28.08 24.07 1.86
N SER A 479 -27.36 24.36 2.95
CA SER A 479 -27.82 24.44 4.33
C SER A 479 -27.33 25.74 4.99
N GLY A 480 -27.39 25.81 6.31
CA GLY A 480 -26.93 26.97 7.08
C GLY A 480 -25.41 27.13 7.08
N LEU A 481 -24.95 28.38 7.00
CA LEU A 481 -23.57 28.81 7.22
C LEU A 481 -23.46 29.54 8.56
N ILE A 482 -22.50 29.14 9.40
CA ILE A 482 -22.15 29.82 10.64
C ILE A 482 -20.69 30.25 10.58
N LEU A 483 -20.45 31.55 10.70
CA LEU A 483 -19.12 32.14 10.88
C LEU A 483 -18.96 32.45 12.38
N LYS A 484 -18.06 31.73 13.05
CA LYS A 484 -17.75 31.96 14.47
C LYS A 484 -16.89 33.21 14.66
N SER A 485 -16.70 33.62 15.91
CA SER A 485 -15.95 34.84 16.28
C SER A 485 -14.47 34.81 15.88
N ASP A 486 -13.90 33.64 15.61
CA ASP A 486 -12.54 33.42 15.09
C ASP A 486 -12.51 33.13 13.58
N ALA A 487 -13.64 33.30 12.87
CA ALA A 487 -13.72 33.04 11.44
C ALA A 487 -13.28 34.27 10.62
N THR A 488 -12.55 34.01 9.53
CA THR A 488 -12.26 34.98 8.48
C THR A 488 -12.84 34.49 7.15
N TYR A 489 -13.63 35.33 6.47
CA TYR A 489 -14.00 35.10 5.07
C TYR A 489 -13.06 35.92 4.18
N THR A 490 -12.22 35.26 3.39
CA THR A 490 -11.42 35.90 2.34
C THR A 490 -12.24 36.04 1.07
N TYR A 491 -12.55 37.28 0.70
CA TYR A 491 -13.37 37.64 -0.44
C TYR A 491 -12.52 38.10 -1.62
N THR A 492 -12.47 37.28 -2.68
CA THR A 492 -11.67 37.59 -3.85
C THR A 492 -12.42 38.47 -4.85
N TYR A 493 -11.78 39.50 -5.40
CA TYR A 493 -12.40 40.32 -6.43
C TYR A 493 -11.42 40.94 -7.44
N LYS A 494 -11.92 41.18 -8.65
CA LYS A 494 -11.29 41.97 -9.71
C LYS A 494 -12.32 42.93 -10.30
N ALA A 495 -12.05 44.23 -10.31
CA ALA A 495 -13.00 45.21 -10.82
C ALA A 495 -12.35 46.32 -11.66
N LYS A 496 -13.11 46.80 -12.65
CA LYS A 496 -12.72 47.91 -13.52
C LYS A 496 -13.97 48.60 -14.07
N SER A 497 -14.01 49.92 -13.98
CA SER A 497 -15.12 50.74 -14.49
C SER A 497 -16.48 50.27 -13.93
N ASN A 498 -17.35 49.70 -14.75
CA ASN A 498 -18.69 49.22 -14.37
C ASN A 498 -18.77 47.68 -14.29
N LYS A 499 -17.63 46.98 -14.19
CA LYS A 499 -17.56 45.52 -14.16
C LYS A 499 -16.81 45.05 -12.92
N ALA A 500 -17.35 44.00 -12.29
CA ALA A 500 -16.69 43.26 -11.23
C ALA A 500 -16.77 41.77 -11.52
N THR A 501 -15.75 41.05 -11.10
CA THR A 501 -15.69 39.59 -11.06
C THR A 501 -15.29 39.27 -9.63
N THR A 502 -16.16 38.59 -8.91
CA THR A 502 -16.02 38.38 -7.48
C THR A 502 -16.25 36.92 -7.14
N ASP A 503 -15.71 36.51 -6.00
CA ASP A 503 -16.18 35.33 -5.32
C ASP A 503 -17.62 35.50 -4.89
N LEU A 504 -18.25 34.37 -4.59
CA LEU A 504 -19.59 34.31 -4.03
C LEU A 504 -19.71 33.12 -3.09
N VAL A 505 -20.28 33.35 -1.92
CA VAL A 505 -20.81 32.28 -1.08
C VAL A 505 -22.32 32.30 -1.18
N VAL A 506 -22.92 31.18 -1.58
CA VAL A 506 -24.38 30.99 -1.55
C VAL A 506 -24.71 30.09 -0.37
N ALA A 507 -25.62 30.48 0.51
CA ALA A 507 -26.01 29.70 1.69
C ALA A 507 -27.52 29.73 1.94
N LYS A 508 -28.07 28.71 2.60
CA LYS A 508 -29.49 28.65 3.00
C LYS A 508 -29.64 29.01 4.47
N GLY A 509 -29.40 30.29 4.76
CA GLY A 509 -29.36 30.85 6.11
C GLY A 509 -27.92 31.11 6.54
N VAL A 510 -27.70 32.28 7.14
CA VAL A 510 -26.36 32.76 7.50
C VAL A 510 -26.38 33.37 8.89
N VAL A 511 -25.43 32.96 9.72
CA VAL A 511 -25.17 33.53 11.04
C VAL A 511 -23.71 33.99 11.09
N ILE A 512 -23.50 35.26 11.39
CA ILE A 512 -22.18 35.88 11.56
C ILE A 512 -22.06 36.30 13.02
N ASN A 513 -21.26 35.55 13.78
CA ASN A 513 -21.03 35.86 15.18
C ASN A 513 -20.09 37.07 15.33
N SER A 514 -20.35 37.89 16.35
CA SER A 514 -19.47 39.00 16.72
C SER A 514 -18.03 38.52 16.89
N GLY A 515 -17.09 39.14 16.18
CA GLY A 515 -15.68 38.77 16.09
C GLY A 515 -15.27 38.32 14.69
N ALA A 516 -16.19 37.72 13.92
CA ALA A 516 -15.90 37.29 12.56
C ALA A 516 -15.49 38.46 11.66
N THR A 517 -14.52 38.26 10.77
CA THR A 517 -14.01 39.30 9.86
C THR A 517 -14.13 38.93 8.39
N LEU A 518 -14.27 39.95 7.54
CA LEU A 518 -14.16 39.82 6.09
C LEU A 518 -12.80 40.38 5.64
N ASP A 519 -11.98 39.54 5.01
CA ASP A 519 -10.72 39.93 4.41
C ASP A 519 -10.90 40.16 2.90
N PHE A 520 -10.26 41.20 2.37
CA PHE A 520 -10.45 41.66 0.99
C PHE A 520 -9.20 41.34 0.17
N ASP A 521 -9.29 40.34 -0.70
CA ASP A 521 -8.17 39.91 -1.55
C ASP A 521 -8.46 40.21 -3.02
N GLY A 522 -8.02 41.36 -3.52
CA GLY A 522 -8.42 41.72 -4.87
C GLY A 522 -7.79 42.97 -5.45
N THR A 523 -8.12 43.23 -6.71
CA THR A 523 -7.62 44.39 -7.45
C THR A 523 -8.74 45.22 -8.04
N ILE A 524 -8.57 46.54 -7.97
CA ILE A 524 -9.43 47.51 -8.65
C ILE A 524 -8.57 48.35 -9.56
N ASN A 525 -8.93 48.42 -10.84
CA ASN A 525 -8.23 49.24 -11.83
C ASN A 525 -9.03 50.52 -12.11
N GLY A 526 -8.67 51.59 -11.41
CA GLY A 526 -9.24 52.94 -11.57
C GLY A 526 -10.51 53.19 -10.74
N ARG A 527 -11.22 54.28 -11.07
CA ARG A 527 -12.49 54.62 -10.42
C ARG A 527 -13.61 53.71 -10.95
N LEU A 528 -14.39 53.16 -10.05
CA LEU A 528 -15.56 52.36 -10.36
C LEU A 528 -16.79 53.25 -10.55
N THR A 529 -17.74 52.79 -11.35
CA THR A 529 -19.01 53.48 -11.58
C THR A 529 -19.88 53.41 -10.31
N PRO A 530 -20.36 54.54 -9.77
CA PRO A 530 -21.34 54.51 -8.67
C PRO A 530 -22.56 53.66 -9.02
N GLY A 531 -23.00 52.83 -8.07
CA GLY A 531 -24.05 51.84 -8.27
C GLY A 531 -23.56 50.46 -8.73
N LEU A 532 -22.25 50.26 -9.00
CA LEU A 532 -21.69 48.92 -9.18
C LEU A 532 -21.80 48.14 -7.86
N VAL A 533 -22.38 46.95 -7.90
CA VAL A 533 -22.63 46.09 -6.72
C VAL A 533 -21.72 44.88 -6.73
N PHE A 534 -21.10 44.59 -5.59
CA PHE A 534 -20.36 43.37 -5.33
C PHE A 534 -21.23 42.54 -4.37
N THR A 535 -21.71 41.38 -4.80
CA THR A 535 -22.41 40.45 -3.91
C THR A 535 -21.37 39.58 -3.23
N VAL A 536 -21.33 39.62 -1.90
CA VAL A 536 -20.34 38.93 -1.07
C VAL A 536 -20.89 37.59 -0.58
N ILE A 537 -22.14 37.61 -0.10
CA ILE A 537 -22.90 36.44 0.34
C ILE A 537 -24.30 36.54 -0.25
N SER A 538 -24.79 35.46 -0.87
CA SER A 538 -26.19 35.29 -1.24
C SER A 538 -26.90 34.36 -0.25
N ASN A 539 -27.90 34.87 0.47
CA ASN A 539 -28.65 34.14 1.49
C ASN A 539 -30.02 33.70 0.93
N THR A 540 -30.08 32.46 0.48
CA THR A 540 -31.27 31.87 -0.13
C THR A 540 -32.37 31.46 0.85
N SER A 541 -32.20 31.70 2.16
CA SER A 541 -33.28 31.48 3.13
C SER A 541 -34.26 32.65 3.13
N ALA A 542 -35.46 32.47 3.71
CA ALA A 542 -36.40 33.58 3.86
C ALA A 542 -36.05 34.55 5.00
N ASN A 543 -35.11 34.17 5.89
CA ASN A 543 -34.71 34.98 7.03
C ASN A 543 -33.52 35.87 6.64
N PRO A 544 -33.43 37.10 7.20
CA PRO A 544 -32.24 37.94 7.08
C PRO A 544 -30.97 37.25 7.57
N ILE A 545 -29.81 37.75 7.13
CA ILE A 545 -28.52 37.39 7.74
C ILE A 545 -28.56 37.81 9.22
N SER A 546 -28.19 36.89 10.12
CA SER A 546 -28.11 37.20 11.54
C SER A 546 -26.69 37.65 11.91
N GLY A 547 -26.55 38.90 12.36
CA GLY A 547 -25.25 39.50 12.73
C GLY A 547 -24.50 40.12 11.55
N THR A 548 -23.32 40.67 11.83
CA THR A 548 -22.47 41.39 10.87
C THR A 548 -20.99 41.06 11.11
N PHE A 549 -20.14 41.27 10.11
CA PHE A 549 -18.69 41.17 10.29
C PHE A 549 -18.22 42.34 11.15
N SER A 550 -17.28 42.10 12.07
CA SER A 550 -16.79 43.12 13.00
C SER A 550 -16.12 44.30 12.31
N ASN A 551 -15.52 44.08 11.14
CA ASN A 551 -14.89 45.11 10.32
C ASN A 551 -15.79 45.61 9.17
N LEU A 552 -17.06 45.17 9.12
CA LEU A 552 -18.01 45.57 8.09
C LEU A 552 -19.43 45.75 8.67
N PRO A 553 -19.67 46.71 9.58
CA PRO A 553 -21.01 46.94 10.14
C PRO A 553 -22.04 47.32 9.07
N ASP A 554 -23.30 46.96 9.28
CA ASP A 554 -24.39 47.33 8.38
C ASP A 554 -24.55 48.86 8.29
N GLY A 555 -24.83 49.36 7.08
CA GLY A 555 -24.92 50.79 6.82
C GLY A 555 -23.60 51.56 6.86
N SER A 556 -22.46 50.91 7.13
CA SER A 556 -21.14 51.58 7.12
C SER A 556 -20.59 51.76 5.70
N THR A 557 -19.52 52.56 5.57
CA THR A 557 -18.74 52.66 4.32
C THR A 557 -17.31 52.19 4.53
N ILE A 558 -16.75 51.59 3.48
CA ILE A 558 -15.34 51.19 3.42
C ILE A 558 -14.68 51.75 2.15
N ILE A 559 -13.35 51.86 2.16
CA ILE A 559 -12.58 52.31 1.00
C ILE A 559 -11.70 51.16 0.52
N LEU A 560 -11.91 50.73 -0.72
CA LEU A 560 -11.08 49.74 -1.40
C LEU A 560 -10.43 50.40 -2.61
N ALA A 561 -9.09 50.46 -2.62
CA ALA A 561 -8.30 51.06 -3.71
C ALA A 561 -8.82 52.44 -4.18
N GLY A 562 -9.17 53.31 -3.22
CA GLY A 562 -9.68 54.67 -3.49
C GLY A 562 -11.14 54.77 -3.93
N ASN A 563 -11.90 53.67 -3.91
CA ASN A 563 -13.33 53.66 -4.18
C ASN A 563 -14.12 53.42 -2.88
N THR A 564 -15.16 54.22 -2.64
CA THR A 564 -16.03 54.10 -1.47
C THR A 564 -17.16 53.10 -1.75
N PHE A 565 -17.36 52.16 -0.84
CA PHE A 565 -18.45 51.18 -0.90
C PHE A 565 -19.35 51.32 0.32
N GLN A 566 -20.67 51.31 0.07
CA GLN A 566 -21.70 51.20 1.08
C GLN A 566 -21.97 49.72 1.37
N VAL A 567 -21.94 49.35 2.65
CA VAL A 567 -22.28 48.01 3.14
C VAL A 567 -23.79 47.92 3.31
N ASN A 568 -24.39 46.81 2.84
CA ASN A 568 -25.81 46.51 3.01
C ASN A 568 -26.03 45.00 3.25
N TYR A 569 -26.62 44.63 4.39
CA TYR A 569 -27.02 43.25 4.73
C TYR A 569 -28.47 42.90 4.32
N GLU A 570 -29.19 43.86 3.73
CA GLU A 570 -30.51 43.71 3.11
C GLU A 570 -30.41 43.89 1.57
N GLY A 571 -29.24 43.59 0.99
CA GLY A 571 -29.00 43.71 -0.44
C GLY A 571 -29.65 42.60 -1.26
N GLY A 572 -29.47 42.65 -2.59
CA GLY A 572 -29.92 41.59 -3.49
C GLY A 572 -31.44 41.45 -3.54
N ASP A 573 -31.95 40.29 -3.10
CA ASP A 573 -33.38 39.99 -2.92
C ASP A 573 -33.95 40.39 -1.56
N GLY A 574 -33.16 41.10 -0.73
CA GLY A 574 -33.57 41.71 0.53
C GLY A 574 -32.88 41.15 1.77
N ASN A 575 -32.00 40.17 1.60
CA ASN A 575 -31.25 39.55 2.70
C ASN A 575 -29.83 39.09 2.32
N ASP A 576 -29.26 39.64 1.25
CA ASP A 576 -27.88 39.39 0.84
C ASP A 576 -26.90 40.40 1.46
N LEU A 577 -25.62 40.02 1.61
CA LEU A 577 -24.54 40.96 1.89
C LEU A 577 -24.00 41.50 0.58
N THR A 578 -24.19 42.80 0.35
CA THR A 578 -23.68 43.50 -0.84
C THR A 578 -22.85 44.73 -0.48
N LEU A 579 -21.90 45.07 -1.37
CA LEU A 579 -21.10 46.28 -1.32
C LEU A 579 -21.40 47.11 -2.57
N THR A 580 -21.98 48.29 -2.40
CA THR A 580 -22.36 49.16 -3.53
C THR A 580 -21.42 50.35 -3.62
N VAL A 581 -20.83 50.60 -4.79
CA VAL A 581 -19.98 51.79 -5.01
C VAL A 581 -20.83 53.06 -4.85
N VAL A 582 -20.40 53.98 -3.99
CA VAL A 582 -21.06 55.28 -3.75
C VAL A 582 -20.17 56.46 -4.16
N PRO A 583 -20.74 57.65 -4.43
CA PRO A 583 -20.03 58.80 -4.99
C PRO A 583 -18.75 59.24 -4.28
#